data_AF-A0A522BDH1-F1
#
_entry.id   AF-A0A522BDH1-F1
#
_cell.length_a   1.000
_cell.length_b   1.000
_cell.length_c   1.000
_cell.angle_alpha   90.00
_cell.angle_beta   90.00
_cell.angle_gamma   90.00
#
_symmetry.space_group_name_H-M   'P 1'
#
loop_
_entity.id
_entity.type
_entity.pdbx_description
1 polymer ?
#
loop_
_entity_poly.entity_id
_entity_poly.type
_entity_poly.pdbx_seq_one_letter_code
_entity_poly.pdbx_strand_id
1 'polypeptide(L)'
;MGRAAFAYGLGIILALVTIFWLKKPLVFYGATRGEEFFLGKNPRESILFGLAAGGALIVTGELFMRFTHWGKAVVRMLRAVVGLLHPMDALLLAFLSSFGEELIFRGVLLPYLGLYGSSFVFGLLHLVPRKKMWVWSVWALGAGLGLGWLAVRTGGLLAPTLAHFGVNFLGLYFLGRRKI
;
A
#
# COMPACT_ATOMS: atom_id res chain seq x y z
N MET A 1 18.18 -6.81 1.96
CA MET A 1 17.50 -5.50 2.00
C MET A 1 17.90 -4.55 0.87
N GLY A 2 19.19 -4.39 0.55
CA GLY A 2 19.68 -3.35 -0.38
C GLY A 2 18.95 -3.23 -1.74
N ARG A 3 18.67 -4.35 -2.43
CA ARG A 3 17.97 -4.32 -3.74
C ARG A 3 16.52 -3.82 -3.65
N ALA A 4 15.78 -4.21 -2.62
CA ALA A 4 14.39 -3.79 -2.43
C ALA A 4 14.30 -2.31 -2.03
N ALA A 5 15.16 -1.89 -1.09
CA ALA A 5 15.25 -0.48 -0.69
C ALA A 5 15.65 0.42 -1.86
N PHE A 6 16.60 -0.02 -2.71
CA PHE A 6 16.97 0.68 -3.92
C PHE A 6 15.82 0.78 -4.92
N ALA A 7 15.10 -0.32 -5.17
CA ALA A 7 13.97 -0.33 -6.09
C ALA A 7 12.85 0.61 -5.65
N TYR A 8 12.48 0.58 -4.35
CA TYR A 8 11.46 1.49 -3.82
C TYR A 8 11.94 2.94 -3.77
N GLY A 9 13.21 3.18 -3.41
CA GLY A 9 13.80 4.52 -3.45
C GLY A 9 13.79 5.11 -4.86
N LEU A 10 14.17 4.33 -5.87
CA LEU A 10 14.08 4.73 -7.27
C LEU A 10 12.62 4.98 -7.69
N GLY A 11 11.69 4.11 -7.30
CA GLY A 11 10.26 4.28 -7.55
C GLY A 11 9.70 5.57 -6.95
N ILE A 12 10.08 5.90 -5.71
CA ILE A 12 9.72 7.17 -5.05
C ILE A 12 10.26 8.36 -5.83
N ILE A 13 11.55 8.35 -6.19
CA ILE A 13 12.18 9.44 -6.95
C ILE A 13 11.47 9.63 -8.29
N LEU A 14 11.25 8.55 -9.04
CA LEU A 14 10.56 8.60 -10.32
C LEU A 14 9.13 9.11 -10.15
N ALA A 15 8.39 8.67 -9.15
CA ALA A 15 7.04 9.15 -8.87
C ALA A 15 7.01 10.65 -8.55
N LEU A 16 7.92 11.13 -7.69
CA LEU A 16 8.02 12.55 -7.35
C LEU A 16 8.38 13.41 -8.56
N VAL A 17 9.33 12.95 -9.38
CA VAL A 17 9.69 13.62 -10.64
C VAL A 17 8.48 13.63 -11.58
N THR A 18 7.81 12.50 -11.77
CA THR A 18 6.60 12.44 -12.61
C THR A 18 5.54 13.42 -12.10
N ILE A 19 5.20 13.41 -10.81
CA ILE A 19 4.25 14.34 -10.17
C ILE A 19 4.63 15.80 -10.44
N PHE A 20 5.92 16.13 -10.40
CA PHE A 20 6.40 17.47 -10.73
C PHE A 20 6.13 17.87 -12.20
N TRP A 21 6.21 16.93 -13.14
CA TRP A 21 6.01 17.19 -14.58
C TRP A 21 4.59 16.93 -15.09
N LEU A 22 3.73 16.31 -14.27
CA LEU A 22 2.35 16.02 -14.63
C LEU A 22 1.56 17.31 -14.90
N LYS A 23 0.91 17.38 -16.06
CA LYS A 23 -0.06 18.43 -16.41
C LYS A 23 -1.36 18.25 -15.61
N LYS A 24 -2.23 19.26 -15.61
CA LYS A 24 -3.54 19.23 -14.93
C LYS A 24 -4.25 17.88 -15.18
N PRO A 25 -4.55 17.08 -14.13
CA PRO A 25 -5.11 15.75 -14.30
C PRO A 25 -6.57 15.81 -14.79
N LEU A 26 -7.03 14.69 -15.36
CA LEU A 26 -8.39 14.52 -15.88
C LEU A 26 -9.45 14.42 -14.76
N VAL A 27 -9.07 13.88 -13.60
CA VAL A 27 -9.91 13.81 -12.39
C VAL A 27 -9.08 14.34 -11.21
N PHE A 28 -9.63 15.30 -10.48
CA PHE A 28 -8.90 16.04 -9.44
C PHE A 28 -9.24 15.53 -8.04
N TYR A 29 -8.22 15.14 -7.26
CA TYR A 29 -8.38 14.75 -5.86
C TYR A 29 -7.44 15.60 -4.98
N GLY A 30 -8.03 16.47 -4.16
CA GLY A 30 -7.28 17.31 -3.21
C GLY A 30 -6.26 18.24 -3.87
N ALA A 31 -5.23 18.63 -3.13
CA ALA A 31 -4.10 19.37 -3.68
C ALA A 31 -3.16 18.45 -4.48
N THR A 32 -2.61 18.94 -5.58
CA THR A 32 -1.66 18.19 -6.44
C THR A 32 -0.20 18.46 -6.10
N ARG A 33 0.06 19.46 -5.24
CA ARG A 33 1.39 19.87 -4.78
C ARG A 33 1.27 20.48 -3.38
N GLY A 34 2.42 20.64 -2.72
CA GLY A 34 2.50 21.26 -1.40
C GLY A 34 2.04 20.33 -0.27
N GLU A 35 1.89 20.90 0.93
CA GLU A 35 1.64 20.13 2.15
C GLU A 35 0.30 19.39 2.13
N GLU A 36 -0.74 19.98 1.56
CA GLU A 36 -2.07 19.35 1.48
C GLU A 36 -2.05 18.06 0.63
N PHE A 37 -1.20 17.96 -0.40
CA PHE A 37 -1.04 16.73 -1.18
C PHE A 37 -0.56 15.57 -0.29
N PHE A 38 0.41 15.84 0.58
CA PHE A 38 0.96 14.83 1.47
C PHE A 38 0.08 14.58 2.68
N LEU A 39 -0.43 15.63 3.34
CA LEU A 39 -1.11 15.54 4.63
C LEU A 39 -2.63 15.38 4.51
N GLY A 40 -3.20 15.68 3.34
CA GLY A 40 -4.63 15.85 3.14
C GLY A 40 -5.14 17.21 3.62
N LYS A 41 -6.43 17.46 3.39
CA LYS A 41 -7.12 18.71 3.76
C LYS A 41 -7.09 18.98 5.27
N ASN A 42 -7.15 17.92 6.06
CA ASN A 42 -7.08 17.98 7.51
C ASN A 42 -6.20 16.83 8.01
N PRO A 43 -4.97 17.09 8.49
CA PRO A 43 -4.05 16.05 8.92
C PRO A 43 -4.60 15.16 10.04
N ARG A 44 -5.41 15.71 10.96
CA ARG A 44 -6.01 14.94 12.05
C ARG A 44 -7.02 13.93 11.52
N GLU A 45 -7.85 14.36 10.58
CA GLU A 45 -8.81 13.49 9.89
C GLU A 45 -8.07 12.40 9.10
N SER A 46 -7.02 12.77 8.37
CA SER A 46 -6.18 11.81 7.65
C SER A 46 -5.61 10.72 8.56
N ILE A 47 -5.11 11.10 9.74
CA ILE A 47 -4.60 10.14 10.74
C ILE A 47 -5.72 9.23 11.24
N LEU A 48 -6.87 9.78 11.63
CA LEU A 48 -8.02 9.02 12.13
C LEU A 48 -8.51 7.99 11.11
N PHE A 49 -8.76 8.42 9.87
CA PHE A 49 -9.19 7.55 8.79
C PHE A 49 -8.13 6.51 8.42
N GLY A 50 -6.86 6.91 8.36
CA GLY A 50 -5.74 6.01 8.08
C GLY A 50 -5.58 4.92 9.13
N LEU A 51 -5.64 5.27 10.42
CA LEU A 51 -5.56 4.31 11.52
C LEU A 51 -6.78 3.38 11.55
N ALA A 52 -7.99 3.92 11.38
CA ALA A 52 -9.22 3.12 11.39
C ALA A 52 -9.26 2.11 10.24
N ALA A 53 -9.00 2.57 9.01
CA ALA A 53 -8.97 1.71 7.83
C ALA A 53 -7.78 0.73 7.85
N GLY A 54 -6.60 1.18 8.30
CA GLY A 54 -5.44 0.31 8.51
C GLY A 54 -5.76 -0.80 9.51
N GLY A 55 -6.38 -0.46 10.65
CA GLY A 55 -6.84 -1.43 11.64
C GLY A 55 -7.82 -2.45 11.06
N ALA A 56 -8.81 -2.00 10.28
CA ALA A 56 -9.75 -2.89 9.61
C ALA A 56 -9.06 -3.82 8.59
N LEU A 57 -8.13 -3.31 7.78
CA LEU A 57 -7.35 -4.10 6.83
C LEU A 57 -6.45 -5.12 7.54
N ILE A 58 -5.83 -4.74 8.66
CA ILE A 58 -5.03 -5.64 9.49
C ILE A 58 -5.92 -6.75 10.05
N VAL A 59 -7.04 -6.42 10.70
CA VAL A 59 -7.92 -7.44 11.31
C VAL A 59 -8.46 -8.38 10.24
N THR A 60 -8.99 -7.87 9.14
CA THR A 60 -9.53 -8.71 8.06
C THR A 60 -8.44 -9.58 7.41
N GLY A 61 -7.25 -9.01 7.18
CA GLY A 61 -6.08 -9.74 6.69
C GLY A 61 -5.62 -10.84 7.66
N GLU A 62 -5.57 -10.56 8.96
CA GLU A 62 -5.23 -11.52 10.01
C GLU A 62 -6.22 -12.68 10.05
N LEU A 63 -7.52 -12.38 10.06
CA LEU A 63 -8.57 -13.40 10.04
C LEU A 63 -8.44 -14.29 8.80
N PHE A 64 -8.23 -13.69 7.63
CA PHE A 64 -8.02 -14.43 6.39
C PHE A 64 -6.79 -15.32 6.44
N MET A 65 -5.65 -14.80 6.92
CA MET A 65 -4.39 -15.53 7.04
C MET A 65 -4.46 -16.69 8.05
N ARG A 66 -5.22 -16.53 9.13
CA ARG A 66 -5.34 -17.54 10.20
C ARG A 66 -6.34 -18.64 9.87
N PHE A 67 -7.50 -18.28 9.33
CA PHE A 67 -8.64 -19.20 9.23
C PHE A 67 -8.80 -19.84 7.85
N THR A 68 -8.14 -19.34 6.81
CA THR A 68 -8.28 -19.90 5.45
C THR A 68 -7.04 -20.66 4.99
N HIS A 69 -7.24 -21.72 4.18
CA HIS A 69 -6.13 -22.45 3.58
C HIS A 69 -5.32 -21.57 2.59
N TRP A 70 -5.99 -20.64 1.90
CA TRP A 70 -5.36 -19.68 0.98
C TRP A 70 -4.48 -18.68 1.72
N GLY A 71 -4.98 -18.10 2.81
CA GLY A 71 -4.22 -17.18 3.66
C GLY A 71 -2.97 -17.83 4.25
N LYS A 72 -3.07 -19.08 4.73
CA LYS A 72 -1.89 -19.86 5.16
C LYS A 72 -0.89 -20.09 4.02
N ALA A 73 -1.36 -20.30 2.79
CA ALA A 73 -0.48 -20.45 1.62
C ALA A 73 0.26 -19.16 1.26
N VAL A 74 -0.42 -18.00 1.35
CA VAL A 74 0.18 -16.67 1.20
C VAL A 74 1.28 -16.46 2.24
N VAL A 75 1.01 -16.72 3.52
CA VAL A 75 2.01 -16.59 4.60
C VAL A 75 3.25 -17.44 4.33
N ARG A 76 3.07 -18.71 3.93
CA ARG A 76 4.20 -19.59 3.58
C ARG A 76 5.03 -19.04 2.42
N MET A 77 4.39 -18.54 1.37
CA MET A 77 5.11 -17.95 0.24
C MET A 77 5.85 -16.67 0.63
N LEU A 78 5.18 -15.74 1.32
CA LEU A 78 5.81 -14.50 1.77
C LEU A 78 7.03 -14.81 2.63
N ARG A 79 6.94 -15.78 3.54
CA ARG A 79 8.08 -16.22 4.35
C ARG A 79 9.21 -16.81 3.50
N ALA A 80 8.90 -17.54 2.43
CA ALA A 80 9.90 -18.07 1.51
C ALA A 80 10.60 -16.99 0.68
N VAL A 81 9.91 -15.90 0.34
CA VAL A 81 10.45 -14.79 -0.47
C VAL A 81 11.20 -13.77 0.39
N VAL A 82 10.60 -13.39 1.51
CA VAL A 82 11.08 -12.30 2.38
C VAL A 82 12.02 -12.81 3.46
N GLY A 83 11.86 -14.05 3.91
CA GLY A 83 12.64 -14.63 5.00
C GLY A 83 12.29 -14.04 6.37
N LEU A 84 13.20 -14.23 7.32
CA LEU A 84 13.16 -13.58 8.63
C LEU A 84 13.87 -12.23 8.52
N LEU A 85 13.12 -11.14 8.70
CA LEU A 85 13.69 -9.80 8.71
C LEU A 85 14.02 -9.35 10.13
N HIS A 86 15.11 -8.59 10.27
CA HIS A 86 15.34 -7.81 11.47
C HIS A 86 14.22 -6.75 11.61
N PRO A 87 13.77 -6.39 12.82
CA PRO A 87 12.66 -5.45 13.00
C PRO A 87 12.86 -4.10 12.31
N MET A 88 14.11 -3.60 12.27
CA MET A 88 14.45 -2.37 11.55
C MET A 88 14.32 -2.53 10.03
N ASP A 89 14.68 -3.70 9.49
CA ASP A 89 14.50 -3.97 8.06
C ASP A 89 13.02 -4.04 7.70
N ALA A 90 12.20 -4.64 8.56
CA ALA A 90 10.74 -4.66 8.40
C ALA A 90 10.14 -3.25 8.43
N LEU A 91 10.62 -2.40 9.35
CA LEU A 91 10.18 -1.01 9.47
C LEU A 91 10.53 -0.20 8.21
N LEU A 92 11.79 -0.26 7.77
CA LEU A 92 12.28 0.47 6.60
C LEU A 92 11.60 -0.02 5.33
N LEU A 93 11.48 -1.33 5.16
CA LEU A 93 10.81 -1.92 4.00
C LEU A 93 9.33 -1.55 3.97
N ALA A 94 8.63 -1.61 5.11
CA ALA A 94 7.24 -1.19 5.19
C ALA A 94 7.06 0.29 4.82
N PHE A 95 7.91 1.17 5.35
CA PHE A 95 7.85 2.60 5.04
C PHE A 95 8.09 2.86 3.55
N LEU A 96 9.20 2.34 2.99
CA LEU A 96 9.58 2.57 1.60
C LEU A 96 8.55 1.97 0.63
N SER A 97 8.05 0.77 0.91
CA SER A 97 7.04 0.12 0.08
C SER A 97 5.72 0.88 0.10
N SER A 98 5.18 1.16 1.28
CA SER A 98 3.88 1.83 1.40
C SER A 98 3.92 3.24 0.87
N PHE A 99 4.94 4.04 1.20
CA PHE A 99 5.04 5.40 0.69
C PHE A 99 5.27 5.46 -0.82
N GLY A 100 6.17 4.62 -1.35
CA GLY A 100 6.46 4.57 -2.78
C GLY A 100 5.26 4.10 -3.60
N GLU A 101 4.56 3.07 -3.15
CA GLU A 101 3.36 2.60 -3.82
C GLU A 101 2.24 3.64 -3.75
N GLU A 102 1.96 4.27 -2.61
CA GLU A 102 0.93 5.32 -2.56
C GLU A 102 1.26 6.53 -3.43
N LEU A 103 2.55 6.92 -3.55
CA LEU A 103 2.96 7.95 -4.51
C LEU A 103 2.65 7.54 -5.95
N ILE A 104 2.95 6.30 -6.35
CA ILE A 104 2.68 5.82 -7.70
C ILE A 104 1.17 5.68 -7.94
N PHE A 105 0.46 4.96 -7.09
CA PHE A 105 -0.93 4.60 -7.36
C PHE A 105 -1.89 5.75 -7.06
N ARG A 106 -1.69 6.50 -5.97
CA ARG A 106 -2.62 7.55 -5.52
C ARG A 106 -2.12 8.94 -5.92
N GLY A 107 -0.81 9.15 -5.95
CA GLY A 107 -0.22 10.39 -6.46
C GLY A 107 -0.22 10.47 -7.99
N VAL A 108 0.29 9.43 -8.67
CA VAL A 108 0.43 9.44 -10.14
C VAL A 108 -0.80 8.85 -10.84
N LEU A 109 -1.25 7.63 -10.52
CA LEU A 109 -2.24 6.94 -11.36
C LEU A 109 -3.69 7.36 -11.08
N LEU A 110 -4.08 7.52 -9.81
CA LEU A 110 -5.46 7.82 -9.40
C LEU A 110 -6.04 9.07 -10.10
N PRO A 111 -5.31 10.19 -10.28
CA PRO A 111 -5.84 11.36 -10.98
C PRO A 111 -6.14 11.14 -12.48
N TYR A 112 -5.56 10.12 -13.11
CA TYR A 112 -5.75 9.83 -14.55
C TYR A 112 -6.63 8.61 -14.81
N LEU A 113 -6.52 7.58 -13.97
CA LEU A 113 -7.25 6.32 -14.12
C LEU A 113 -8.48 6.22 -13.22
N GLY A 114 -8.66 7.18 -12.31
CA GLY A 114 -9.71 7.15 -11.30
C GLY A 114 -9.52 6.02 -10.28
N LEU A 115 -10.47 5.94 -9.35
CA LEU A 115 -10.45 4.96 -8.25
C LEU A 115 -10.34 3.52 -8.75
N TYR A 116 -11.21 3.15 -9.70
CA TYR A 116 -11.27 1.78 -10.21
C TYR A 116 -10.03 1.42 -11.03
N GLY A 117 -9.59 2.29 -11.94
CA GLY A 117 -8.44 2.03 -12.80
C GLY A 117 -7.13 1.93 -12.01
N SER A 118 -6.87 2.86 -11.09
CA SER A 118 -5.68 2.79 -10.22
C SER A 118 -5.69 1.53 -9.34
N SER A 119 -6.83 1.19 -8.74
CA SER A 119 -6.96 -0.02 -7.91
C SER A 119 -6.82 -1.31 -8.72
N PHE A 120 -7.32 -1.33 -9.96
CA PHE A 120 -7.16 -2.46 -10.87
C PHE A 120 -5.70 -2.69 -11.24
N VAL A 121 -4.97 -1.63 -11.61
CA VAL A 121 -3.53 -1.72 -11.89
C VAL A 121 -2.76 -2.16 -10.63
N PHE A 122 -3.15 -1.66 -9.44
CA PHE A 122 -2.58 -2.12 -8.17
C PHE A 122 -2.78 -3.63 -7.99
N GLY A 123 -4.01 -4.14 -8.09
CA GLY A 123 -4.30 -5.56 -7.97
C GLY A 123 -3.59 -6.43 -9.02
N LEU A 124 -3.47 -5.92 -10.25
CA LEU A 124 -2.78 -6.60 -11.35
C LEU A 124 -1.27 -6.72 -11.12
N LEU A 125 -0.62 -5.69 -10.58
CA LEU A 125 0.80 -5.75 -10.23
C LEU A 125 1.09 -6.67 -9.03
N HIS A 126 0.04 -7.03 -8.27
CA HIS A 126 0.07 -8.06 -7.24
C HIS A 126 -0.33 -9.44 -7.77
N LEU A 127 -0.41 -9.63 -9.10
CA LEU A 127 -0.58 -10.94 -9.71
C LEU A 127 0.73 -11.72 -9.66
N VAL A 128 0.81 -12.68 -8.74
CA VAL A 128 1.91 -13.64 -8.70
C VAL A 128 1.52 -14.85 -9.57
N PRO A 129 2.26 -15.18 -10.64
CA PRO A 129 1.96 -16.31 -11.53
C PRO A 129 2.31 -17.65 -10.85
N ARG A 130 1.58 -17.97 -9.78
CA ARG A 130 1.68 -19.24 -9.02
C ARG A 130 0.29 -19.72 -8.66
N LYS A 131 0.08 -21.05 -8.73
CA LYS A 131 -1.16 -21.69 -8.26
C LYS A 131 -1.45 -21.18 -6.84
N LYS A 132 -2.67 -20.71 -6.62
CA LYS A 132 -3.20 -20.20 -5.34
C LYS A 132 -2.91 -18.75 -4.94
N MET A 133 -2.24 -17.97 -5.77
CA MET A 133 -1.93 -16.56 -5.44
C MET A 133 -2.90 -15.53 -6.01
N TRP A 134 -3.87 -15.94 -6.84
CA TRP A 134 -4.92 -15.03 -7.33
C TRP A 134 -5.72 -14.39 -6.19
N VAL A 135 -5.86 -15.08 -5.05
CA VAL A 135 -6.56 -14.56 -3.86
C VAL A 135 -5.82 -13.37 -3.25
N TRP A 136 -4.48 -13.35 -3.32
CA TRP A 136 -3.67 -12.20 -2.92
C TRP A 136 -3.94 -11.01 -3.83
N SER A 137 -4.06 -11.24 -5.15
CA SER A 137 -4.38 -10.19 -6.12
C SER A 137 -5.79 -9.63 -5.93
N VAL A 138 -6.78 -10.49 -5.61
CA VAL A 138 -8.13 -10.05 -5.26
C VAL A 138 -8.15 -9.24 -3.96
N TRP A 139 -7.40 -9.68 -2.94
CA TRP A 139 -7.24 -8.92 -1.71
C TRP A 139 -6.55 -7.57 -1.98
N ALA A 140 -5.49 -7.55 -2.79
CA ALA A 140 -4.79 -6.33 -3.18
C ALA A 140 -5.68 -5.38 -3.97
N LEU A 141 -6.55 -5.88 -4.85
CA LEU A 141 -7.57 -5.06 -5.53
C LEU A 141 -8.52 -4.41 -4.52
N GLY A 142 -9.03 -5.18 -3.56
CA GLY A 142 -9.92 -4.67 -2.50
C GLY A 142 -9.24 -3.66 -1.58
N ALA A 143 -8.02 -3.96 -1.12
CA ALA A 143 -7.18 -3.03 -0.38
C ALA A 143 -6.91 -1.77 -1.22
N GLY A 144 -6.67 -1.94 -2.51
CA GLY A 144 -6.45 -0.85 -3.46
C GLY A 144 -7.65 0.09 -3.56
N LEU A 145 -8.86 -0.45 -3.60
CA LEU A 145 -10.10 0.34 -3.55
C LEU A 145 -10.22 1.10 -2.23
N GLY A 146 -9.93 0.45 -1.09
CA GLY A 146 -9.96 1.09 0.22
C GLY A 146 -8.95 2.23 0.36
N LEU A 147 -7.71 2.00 -0.04
CA LEU A 147 -6.64 3.00 -0.02
C LEU A 147 -6.91 4.15 -1.01
N GLY A 148 -7.40 3.83 -2.21
CA GLY A 148 -7.84 4.83 -3.16
C GLY A 148 -8.97 5.69 -2.58
N TRP A 149 -9.98 5.07 -1.96
CA TRP A 149 -11.08 5.79 -1.32
C TRP A 149 -10.59 6.70 -0.18
N LEU A 150 -9.63 6.26 0.64
CA LEU A 150 -9.02 7.11 1.66
C LEU A 150 -8.39 8.36 1.05
N ALA A 151 -7.59 8.19 -0.02
CA ALA A 151 -6.96 9.31 -0.72
C ALA A 151 -8.01 10.32 -1.22
N VAL A 152 -9.11 9.83 -1.81
CA VAL A 152 -10.23 10.66 -2.26
C VAL A 152 -10.91 11.36 -1.08
N ARG A 153 -11.16 10.65 0.02
CA ARG A 153 -11.92 11.15 1.17
C ARG A 153 -11.16 12.20 1.95
N THR A 154 -9.86 12.04 2.16
CA THR A 154 -9.03 12.96 2.96
C THR A 154 -8.32 14.00 2.09
N GLY A 155 -8.30 13.80 0.77
CA GLY A 155 -7.70 14.72 -0.20
C GLY A 155 -6.18 14.73 -0.20
N GLY A 156 -5.54 13.64 0.25
CA GLY A 156 -4.08 13.53 0.28
C GLY A 156 -3.59 12.14 0.66
N LEU A 157 -2.27 11.97 0.67
CA LEU A 157 -1.61 10.66 0.78
C LEU A 157 -1.42 10.13 2.20
N LEU A 158 -1.54 10.97 3.24
CA LEU A 158 -1.24 10.56 4.61
C LEU A 158 -2.14 9.40 5.09
N ALA A 159 -3.45 9.49 4.85
CA ALA A 159 -4.39 8.46 5.26
C ALA A 159 -4.13 7.09 4.61
N PRO A 160 -4.04 6.96 3.27
CA PRO A 160 -3.71 5.68 2.65
C PRO A 160 -2.29 5.21 3.00
N THR A 161 -1.31 6.11 3.10
CA THR A 161 0.06 5.73 3.46
C THR A 161 0.12 5.15 4.87
N LEU A 162 -0.56 5.75 5.86
CA LEU A 162 -0.62 5.22 7.22
C LEU A 162 -1.31 3.86 7.28
N ALA A 163 -2.44 3.71 6.59
CA ALA A 163 -3.17 2.45 6.53
C ALA A 163 -2.30 1.33 5.91
N HIS A 164 -1.70 1.61 4.75
CA HIS A 164 -0.85 0.68 4.04
C HIS A 164 0.43 0.34 4.84
N PHE A 165 1.08 1.35 5.45
CA PHE A 165 2.24 1.14 6.30
C PHE A 165 1.92 0.22 7.47
N GLY A 166 0.79 0.42 8.16
CA GLY A 166 0.37 -0.44 9.26
C GLY A 166 0.21 -1.90 8.84
N VAL A 167 -0.41 -2.14 7.69
CA VAL A 167 -0.57 -3.48 7.12
C VAL A 167 0.78 -4.11 6.79
N ASN A 168 1.67 -3.37 6.10
CA ASN A 168 2.97 -3.90 5.69
C ASN A 168 3.89 -4.13 6.89
N PHE A 169 3.95 -3.19 7.82
CA PHE A 169 4.82 -3.29 8.99
C PHE A 169 4.42 -4.45 9.89
N LEU A 170 3.14 -4.55 10.28
CA LEU A 170 2.69 -5.66 11.11
C LEU A 170 2.75 -6.99 10.37
N GLY A 171 2.43 -7.00 9.07
CA GLY A 171 2.59 -8.17 8.21
C GLY A 171 4.03 -8.69 8.25
N LEU A 172 5.01 -7.86 7.93
CA LEU A 172 6.44 -8.20 7.91
C LEU A 172 6.97 -8.55 9.31
N TYR A 173 6.58 -7.79 10.33
CA TYR A 173 7.01 -8.00 11.71
C TYR A 173 6.50 -9.35 12.28
N PHE A 174 5.23 -9.70 12.03
CA PHE A 174 4.68 -10.96 12.52
C PHE A 174 5.00 -12.16 11.62
N LEU A 175 5.27 -11.95 10.33
CA LEU A 175 5.62 -13.03 9.39
C LEU A 175 6.77 -13.90 9.93
N GLY A 176 7.79 -13.28 10.50
CA GLY A 176 8.94 -13.99 11.08
C GLY A 176 8.68 -14.66 12.43
N ARG A 177 7.58 -14.29 13.11
CA ARG A 177 7.27 -14.73 14.49
C ARG A 177 6.07 -15.69 14.59
N ARG A 178 5.31 -15.88 13.52
CA ARG A 178 4.23 -16.90 13.49
C ARG A 178 4.80 -18.31 13.59
N LYS A 179 4.25 -19.11 14.49
CA LYS A 179 4.25 -20.57 14.40
C LYS A 179 3.23 -20.95 13.33
N ILE A 180 3.67 -21.62 12.27
CA ILE A 180 2.83 -22.03 11.13
C ILE A 180 2.25 -23.40 11.41
#